data_AF-A0A9D3YIK3-F1
#
_entry.id   AF-A0A9D3YIK3-F1
#
_cell.length_a   1.000
_cell.length_b   1.000
_cell.length_c   1.000
_cell.angle_alpha   90.00
_cell.angle_beta   90.00
_cell.angle_gamma   90.00
#
_symmetry.space_group_name_H-M   'P 1'
#
loop_
_entity.id
_entity.type
_entity.pdbx_description
1 polymer ?
#
loop_
_entity_poly.entity_id
_entity_poly.type
_entity_poly.pdbx_seq_one_letter_code
_entity_poly.pdbx_strand_id
1 'polypeptide(L)' 'MAIAMPNTLKNKKTVGLLGNYNDNDTDDFIPRGANTSLSRPSERQIFEKFGSTCKRNF' A
#
# COMPACT_ATOMS: atom_id res chain seq x y z
N MET A 1 -14.93 7.22 -10.78
CA MET A 1 -15.37 6.47 -9.57
C MET A 1 -14.32 6.70 -8.51
N ALA A 2 -14.70 7.16 -7.32
CA ALA A 2 -13.78 7.46 -6.23
C ALA A 2 -14.12 6.60 -5.01
N ILE A 3 -13.10 6.24 -4.25
CA ILE A 3 -13.27 5.59 -2.95
C ILE A 3 -12.92 6.65 -1.90
N ALA A 4 -13.85 6.89 -0.97
CA ALA A 4 -13.64 7.78 0.16
C ALA A 4 -13.64 6.97 1.46
N MET A 5 -12.73 7.29 2.37
CA MET A 5 -12.63 6.65 3.68
C MET A 5 -12.87 7.66 4.79
N PRO A 6 -13.62 7.32 5.85
CA PRO A 6 -13.75 8.18 7.02
C PRO A 6 -12.39 8.45 7.67
N ASN A 7 -12.19 9.67 8.16
CA ASN A 7 -10.97 10.04 8.91
C ASN A 7 -10.74 9.18 10.16
N THR A 8 -11.78 8.53 10.68
CA THR A 8 -11.66 7.59 11.80
C THR A 8 -10.88 6.32 11.45
N LEU A 9 -10.62 6.05 10.17
CA LEU A 9 -9.79 4.93 9.70
C LEU A 9 -8.34 5.34 9.38
N LYS A 10 -8.03 6.63 9.49
CA LYS A 10 -6.69 7.17 9.28
C LYS A 10 -5.72 6.61 10.32
N ASN A 11 -4.49 6.28 9.91
CA ASN A 11 -3.48 5.63 10.74
C ASN A 11 -3.94 4.28 11.34
N LYS A 12 -5.02 3.68 10.83
CA LYS A 12 -5.41 2.32 11.22
C LYS A 12 -4.76 1.30 10.29
N LYS A 13 -5.12 0.01 10.46
CA LYS A 13 -4.57 -1.13 9.70
C LYS A 13 -5.11 -1.21 8.26
N THR A 14 -5.20 -0.10 7.56
CA THR A 14 -5.42 -0.08 6.11
C THR A 14 -4.12 -0.47 5.41
N VAL A 15 -4.22 -1.35 4.41
CA VAL A 15 -3.10 -1.83 3.60
C VAL A 15 -3.61 -2.24 2.22
N GLY A 16 -2.76 -2.15 1.20
CA GLY A 16 -3.06 -2.62 -0.15
C GLY A 16 -2.60 -1.63 -1.21
N LEU A 17 -3.15 -1.75 -2.42
CA LEU A 17 -2.75 -0.95 -3.59
C LEU A 17 -2.98 0.56 -3.44
N LEU A 18 -3.74 0.99 -2.43
CA LEU A 18 -4.06 2.38 -2.14
C LEU A 18 -3.27 2.93 -0.93
N GLY A 19 -2.22 2.23 -0.50
CA GLY A 19 -1.40 2.65 0.62
C GLY A 19 -1.95 2.27 1.99
N ASN A 20 -1.45 2.94 3.04
CA ASN A 20 -1.79 2.64 4.42
C ASN A 20 -2.60 3.75 5.13
N TYR A 21 -2.92 4.85 4.42
CA TYR A 21 -3.79 5.95 4.86
C TYR A 21 -3.30 6.67 6.15
N ASN A 22 -2.05 7.11 6.16
CA ASN A 22 -1.40 7.79 7.30
C ASN A 22 -0.85 9.21 6.99
N ASP A 23 -1.18 9.81 5.84
CA ASP A 23 -0.58 11.06 5.28
C ASP A 23 0.92 10.99 4.93
N ASN A 24 1.55 9.81 4.99
CA ASN A 24 2.94 9.61 4.63
C ASN A 24 3.04 8.80 3.33
N ASP A 25 3.14 9.50 2.20
CA ASP A 25 3.27 8.87 0.88
C ASP A 25 4.55 8.03 0.72
N THR A 26 5.58 8.27 1.55
CA THR A 26 6.86 7.56 1.47
C THR A 26 6.77 6.09 1.91
N ASP A 27 5.72 5.72 2.66
CA ASP A 27 5.51 4.36 3.16
C ASP A 27 4.28 3.64 2.59
N ASP A 28 3.67 4.17 1.53
CA ASP A 28 2.50 3.54 0.91
C ASP A 28 2.85 2.24 0.16
N PHE A 29 4.09 2.08 -0.30
CA PHE A 29 4.56 0.88 -0.99
C PHE A 29 5.07 -0.21 -0.04
N ILE A 30 4.33 -0.50 1.04
CA ILE A 30 4.58 -1.64 1.94
C ILE A 30 4.00 -2.92 1.33
N PRO A 31 4.82 -3.91 0.95
CA PRO A 31 4.32 -5.20 0.47
C PRO A 31 3.52 -5.93 1.55
N ARG A 32 2.54 -6.74 1.13
CA ARG A 32 1.72 -7.52 2.07
C ARG A 32 2.60 -8.48 2.87
N GLY A 33 2.57 -8.38 4.20
CA GLY A 33 3.36 -9.21 5.10
C GLY A 33 4.77 -8.66 5.39
N ALA A 34 5.13 -7.50 4.83
CA ALA A 34 6.35 -6.78 5.19
C ALA A 34 6.05 -5.67 6.21
N ASN A 35 7.10 -5.23 6.91
CA ASN A 35 7.04 -4.11 7.86
C ASN A 35 7.72 -2.84 7.30
N THR A 36 8.31 -2.92 6.10
CA THR A 36 9.10 -1.86 5.49
C THR A 36 8.61 -1.56 4.09
N SER A 37 8.56 -0.27 3.76
CA SER A 37 8.21 0.22 2.43
C SER A 37 9.38 0.09 1.46
N LEU A 38 9.05 -0.01 0.16
CA LEU A 38 10.04 0.18 -0.89
C LEU A 38 10.43 1.67 -0.97
N SER A 39 11.72 1.98 -0.82
CA SER A 39 12.20 3.36 -0.96
C SER A 39 12.28 3.75 -2.44
N ARG A 40 11.44 4.68 -2.87
CA ARG A 40 11.40 5.25 -4.24
C ARG A 40 11.47 4.17 -5.35
N PRO A 41 10.53 3.21 -5.37
CA PRO A 41 10.57 2.10 -6.31
C PRO A 41 10.33 2.56 -7.74
N SER A 42 10.99 1.92 -8.70
CA SER A 42 10.61 1.97 -10.11
C SER A 42 9.26 1.30 -10.35
N GLU A 43 8.58 1.61 -11.46
CA GLU A 43 7.31 0.98 -11.84
C GLU A 43 7.38 -0.55 -11.85
N ARG A 44 8.49 -1.10 -12.33
CA ARG A 44 8.75 -2.55 -12.32
C ARG A 44 8.77 -3.11 -10.89
N GLN A 45 9.42 -2.41 -9.96
CA GLN A 45 9.46 -2.81 -8.56
C GLN A 45 8.09 -2.64 -7.88
N ILE A 46 7.33 -1.60 -8.24
CA ILE A 46 5.94 -1.43 -7.79
C ILE A 46 5.12 -2.65 -8.23
N PHE A 47 5.24 -3.10 -9.48
CA PHE A 47 4.49 -4.26 -9.96
C PHE A 47 4.97 -5.58 -9.33
N GLU A 48 6.27 -5.89 -9.42
CA GLU A 48 6.83 -7.20 -9.07
C GLU A 48 6.97 -7.41 -7.56
N LYS A 49 7.28 -6.36 -6.78
CA LYS A 49 7.60 -6.48 -5.35
C LYS A 49 6.49 -6.00 -4.41
N PHE A 50 5.60 -5.12 -4.88
CA PHE A 50 4.48 -4.60 -4.09
C PHE A 50 3.12 -5.10 -4.62
N GLY A 51 2.78 -4.79 -5.87
CA GLY A 51 1.49 -5.09 -6.48
C GLY A 51 1.21 -6.59 -6.56
N SER A 52 2.22 -7.39 -6.88
CA SER A 52 2.15 -8.86 -6.87
C SER A 52 1.71 -9.42 -5.52
N THR A 53 2.14 -8.82 -4.40
CA THR A 53 1.78 -9.25 -3.04
C THR A 53 0.34 -8.92 -2.65
N CYS A 54 -0.30 -8.02 -3.40
CA CYS A 54 -1.72 -7.69 -3.24
C CYS A 54 -2.64 -8.63 -4.03
N LYS A 55 -2.09 -9.55 -4.83
CA LYS A 55 -2.88 -10.54 -5.57
C LYS A 55 -3.57 -11.49 -4.59
N ARG A 56 -4.88 -11.68 -4.75
CA ARG A 56 -5.64 -12.68 -4.01
C ARG A 56 -5.48 -14.02 -4.70
N ASN A 57 -4.87 -14.98 -4.02
CA ASN A 57 -4.83 -16.37 -4.49
C ASN A 57 -6.21 -16.99 -4.22
N PHE A 58 -6.81 -17.58 -5.26
CA PHE A 58 -8.02 -18.39 -5.17
C PHE A 58 -7.63 -19.84 -4.93
#